data_AF-A0A9D9QLR7-F1
#
_entry.id   AF-A0A9D9QLR7-F1
#
_cell.length_a   1.000
_cell.length_b   1.000
_cell.length_c   1.000
_cell.angle_alpha   90.00
_cell.angle_beta   90.00
_cell.angle_gamma   90.00
#
_symmetry.space_group_name_H-M   'P 1'
#
loop_
_entity.id
_entity.type
_entity.pdbx_description
1 polymer ?
#
loop_
_entity_poly.entity_id
_entity_poly.type
_entity_poly.pdbx_seq_one_letter_code
_entity_poly.pdbx_strand_id
1 'polypeptide(L)'
;MIEDQFVNLSALNQYAYCPRRCGLIYQEGEFADNLHTARGNAEHARVDRVDHAVTRDGARVEHALPIWNDRIGLIGKCDVVEF
;
A
#
# COMPACT_ATOMS: atom_id res chain seq x y z
N MET A 1 4.93 -2.08 27.31
CA MET A 1 4.70 -1.04 26.30
C MET A 1 4.70 -1.76 24.97
N ILE A 2 3.53 -2.02 24.38
CA ILE A 2 3.49 -2.40 22.97
C ILE A 2 3.68 -1.05 22.29
N GLU A 3 4.88 -0.79 21.78
CA GLU A 3 5.13 0.39 20.95
C GLU A 3 4.06 0.42 19.86
N ASP A 4 3.60 1.62 19.47
CA ASP A 4 2.62 1.87 18.42
C ASP A 4 3.06 1.23 17.10
N GLN A 5 2.87 -0.08 16.98
CA GLN A 5 3.32 -0.86 15.83
C GLN A 5 2.24 -0.72 14.78
N PHE A 6 2.33 0.38 14.03
CA PHE A 6 1.46 0.61 12.89
C PHE A 6 1.49 -0.60 11.95
N VAL A 7 0.30 -1.08 11.59
CA VAL A 7 0.13 -2.18 10.65
C VAL A 7 -0.08 -1.60 9.26
N ASN A 8 0.67 -2.11 8.28
CA ASN A 8 0.46 -1.76 6.89
C ASN A 8 -0.96 -2.16 6.46
N LEU A 9 -1.68 -1.25 5.81
CA LEU A 9 -3.05 -1.46 5.34
C LEU A 9 -3.14 -2.68 4.40
N SER A 10 -2.09 -2.91 3.60
CA SER A 10 -1.97 -4.07 2.72
C SER A 10 -1.94 -5.41 3.47
N ALA A 11 -1.53 -5.41 4.75
CA ALA A 11 -1.53 -6.62 5.59
C ALA A 11 -2.94 -7.11 5.88
N LEU A 12 -3.93 -6.22 5.93
CA LEU A 12 -5.34 -6.62 6.10
C LEU A 12 -5.81 -7.50 4.95
N ASN A 13 -5.45 -7.14 3.72
CA ASN A 13 -5.77 -7.95 2.53
C ASN A 13 -5.06 -9.30 2.58
N GLN A 14 -3.76 -9.34 2.91
CA GLN A 14 -3.02 -10.60 3.03
C GLN A 14 -3.61 -11.52 4.11
N TYR A 15 -3.99 -10.96 5.26
CA TYR A 15 -4.60 -11.72 6.36
C TYR A 15 -5.99 -12.25 5.99
N ALA A 16 -6.83 -11.40 5.40
CA ALA A 16 -8.17 -11.78 4.95
C ALA A 16 -8.14 -12.88 3.87
N TYR A 17 -7.12 -12.85 3.00
CA TYR A 17 -6.89 -13.91 2.03
C TYR A 17 -6.44 -15.22 2.69
N CYS A 18 -5.39 -15.17 3.53
CA CYS A 18 -4.89 -16.32 4.27
C CYS A 18 -3.95 -15.88 5.42
N PRO A 19 -4.27 -16.15 6.69
CA PRO A 19 -3.42 -15.79 7.83
C PRO A 19 -2.00 -16.38 7.74
N ARG A 20 -1.87 -17.62 7.24
CA ARG A 20 -0.55 -18.26 7.03
C ARG A 20 0.30 -17.52 6.02
N ARG A 21 -0.31 -17.08 4.90
CA ARG A 21 0.37 -16.27 3.88
C ARG A 21 0.77 -14.91 4.43
N CYS A 22 -0.10 -14.26 5.20
CA CYS A 22 0.23 -13.01 5.86
C CYS A 22 1.44 -13.16 6.81
N GLY A 23 1.51 -14.28 7.55
CA GLY A 23 2.67 -14.64 8.37
C GLY A 23 3.95 -14.80 7.55
N LEU A 24 3.90 -15.56 6.44
CA LEU A 24 5.05 -15.67 5.53
C LEU A 24 5.57 -14.30 5.11
N ILE A 25 4.68 -13.43 4.65
CA ILE A 25 5.06 -12.12 4.09
C ILE A 25 5.59 -11.17 5.16
N TYR A 26 4.87 -10.97 6.27
CA TYR A 26 5.17 -9.90 7.23
C TYR A 26 5.99 -10.33 8.45
N GLN A 27 5.99 -11.62 8.80
CA GLN A 27 6.77 -12.13 9.94
C GLN A 27 8.03 -12.87 9.49
N GLU A 28 7.93 -13.66 8.41
CA GLU A 28 9.04 -14.51 7.94
C GLU A 28 9.83 -13.85 6.78
N GLY A 29 9.31 -12.78 6.17
CA GLY A 29 9.96 -12.10 5.03
C GLY A 29 9.90 -12.90 3.72
N GLU A 30 9.02 -13.90 3.67
CA GLU A 30 8.87 -14.83 2.56
C GLU A 30 7.79 -14.35 1.58
N PHE A 31 8.24 -13.87 0.42
CA PHE A 31 7.37 -13.52 -0.70
C PHE A 31 8.05 -13.86 -2.02
N ALA A 32 7.35 -14.61 -2.87
CA ALA A 32 7.81 -14.94 -4.21
C ALA A 32 6.90 -14.25 -5.24
N ASP A 33 7.51 -13.48 -6.13
CA ASP A 33 6.80 -12.89 -7.26
C ASP A 33 6.38 -13.97 -8.26
N ASN A 34 5.15 -13.82 -8.76
CA ASN A 34 4.67 -14.53 -9.93
C ASN A 34 4.45 -13.53 -11.09
N LEU A 35 4.02 -14.04 -12.24
CA LEU A 35 3.81 -13.20 -13.42
C LEU A 35 2.82 -12.04 -13.16
N HIS A 36 1.80 -12.25 -12.34
CA HIS A 36 0.79 -11.24 -12.05
C HIS A 36 1.31 -10.17 -11.09
N THR A 37 2.03 -10.55 -10.04
CA THR A 37 2.62 -9.60 -9.10
C THR A 37 3.72 -8.78 -9.77
N ALA A 38 4.56 -9.41 -10.60
CA ALA A 38 5.57 -8.71 -11.39
C ALA A 38 4.97 -7.69 -12.37
N ARG A 39 3.89 -8.07 -13.07
CA ARG A 39 3.16 -7.13 -13.96
C ARG A 39 2.53 -5.99 -13.18
N GLY A 40 1.90 -6.28 -12.04
CA GLY A 40 1.36 -5.26 -11.15
C GLY A 40 2.43 -4.27 -10.72
N ASN A 41 3.57 -4.76 -10.25
CA ASN A 41 4.70 -3.91 -9.83
C ASN A 41 5.20 -3.00 -10.96
N ALA A 42 5.27 -3.51 -12.19
CA ALA A 42 5.67 -2.70 -13.35
C ALA A 42 4.70 -1.54 -13.64
N GLU A 43 3.38 -1.76 -13.50
CA GLU A 43 2.40 -0.69 -13.65
C GLU A 43 2.43 0.28 -12.45
N HIS A 44 2.51 -0.23 -11.22
CA HIS A 44 2.64 0.60 -10.02
C HIS A 44 3.87 1.51 -10.08
N ALA A 45 5.01 1.04 -10.63
CA ALA A 45 6.22 1.83 -10.77
C ALA A 45 6.03 3.15 -11.55
N ARG A 46 4.98 3.26 -12.38
CA ARG A 46 4.63 4.49 -13.12
C ARG A 46 4.04 5.56 -12.21
N VAL A 47 3.42 5.17 -11.10
CA VAL A 47 2.70 6.03 -10.13
C VAL A 47 3.34 6.01 -8.74
N ASP A 48 4.45 5.30 -8.56
CA ASP A 48 5.10 5.10 -7.25
C ASP A 48 5.91 6.32 -6.77
N ARG A 49 6.13 7.31 -7.65
CA ARG A 49 6.81 8.56 -7.32
C ARG A 49 5.85 9.52 -6.64
N VAL A 50 6.30 10.11 -5.54
CA VAL A 50 5.58 11.21 -4.88
C VAL A 50 5.59 12.41 -5.82
N ASP A 51 4.44 12.67 -6.42
CA ASP A 51 4.23 13.79 -7.32
C ASP A 51 2.75 14.19 -7.32
N HIS A 52 2.46 15.40 -7.78
CA HIS A 52 1.12 15.94 -7.85
C HIS A 52 0.83 16.45 -9.26
N ALA A 53 -0.42 16.32 -9.68
CA ALA A 53 -0.90 16.81 -10.95
C ALA A 53 -2.24 17.52 -10.78
N VAL A 54 -2.63 18.26 -11.81
CA VAL A 54 -3.97 18.83 -11.92
C VAL A 54 -4.63 18.20 -13.15
N THR A 55 -5.82 17.63 -13.00
CA THR A 55 -6.56 17.07 -14.13
C THR A 55 -6.97 18.17 -15.09
N ARG A 56 -7.37 17.78 -16.31
CA ARG A 56 -7.90 18.73 -17.29
C ARG A 56 -9.10 19.51 -16.78
N ASP A 57 -9.88 18.90 -15.88
CA ASP A 57 -11.09 19.49 -15.30
C ASP A 57 -10.82 20.24 -13.98
N GLY A 58 -9.54 20.36 -13.59
CA GLY A 58 -9.09 21.16 -12.45
C GLY A 58 -8.97 20.42 -11.12
N ALA A 59 -9.21 19.11 -11.08
CA ALA A 59 -9.08 18.31 -9.86
C ALA A 59 -7.61 18.11 -9.49
N ARG A 60 -7.28 18.16 -8.19
CA ARG A 60 -5.93 17.86 -7.70
C ARG A 60 -5.75 16.35 -7.64
N VAL A 61 -4.62 15.87 -8.12
CA VAL A 61 -4.23 14.46 -8.08
C VAL A 61 -2.93 14.33 -7.30
N GLU A 62 -2.91 13.45 -6.31
CA GLU A 62 -1.71 13.08 -5.56
C GLU A 62 -1.35 11.62 -5.88
N HIS A 63 -0.11 11.39 -6.29
CA HIS A 63 0.45 10.05 -6.45
C HIS A 63 1.20 9.65 -5.19
N ALA A 64 1.22 8.35 -4.90
CA ALA A 64 2.04 7.82 -3.82
C ALA A 64 1.73 8.46 -2.43
N LEU A 65 0.48 8.84 -2.18
CA LEU A 65 0.05 9.58 -1.00
C LEU A 65 0.14 8.71 0.27
N PRO A 66 0.98 9.07 1.26
CA PRO A 66 1.00 8.37 2.55
C PRO A 66 -0.29 8.64 3.33
N ILE A 67 -0.83 7.59 3.94
CA ILE A 67 -2.04 7.64 4.77
C ILE A 67 -1.83 6.93 6.09
N TRP A 68 -2.50 7.39 7.14
CA TRP A 68 -2.44 6.76 8.46
C TRP A 68 -3.71 7.02 9.28
N ASN A 69 -3.94 6.18 10.29
CA ASN A 69 -4.97 6.37 11.30
C ASN A 69 -4.47 5.90 12.66
N ASP A 70 -4.17 6.84 13.55
CA ASP A 70 -3.60 6.57 14.87
C ASP A 70 -4.55 5.78 15.76
N ARG A 71 -5.87 6.06 15.67
CA ARG A 71 -6.88 5.42 16.54
C ARG A 71 -6.95 3.91 16.34
N ILE A 72 -6.70 3.42 15.12
CA ILE A 72 -6.73 1.99 14.79
C ILE A 72 -5.36 1.42 14.42
N GLY A 73 -4.30 2.23 14.51
CA GLY A 73 -2.93 1.80 14.27
C GLY A 73 -2.64 1.33 12.84
N LEU A 74 -3.20 1.99 11.81
CA LEU A 74 -2.95 1.64 10.41
C LEU A 74 -2.12 2.68 9.69
N ILE A 75 -1.22 2.23 8.82
CA ILE A 75 -0.45 3.06 7.86
C ILE A 75 -0.56 2.48 6.47
N GLY A 76 -0.37 3.30 5.44
CA GLY A 76 -0.35 2.82 4.07
C GLY A 76 0.06 3.89 3.08
N LYS A 77 0.01 3.52 1.81
CA LYS A 77 0.29 4.39 0.66
C LYS A 77 -0.82 4.17 -0.36
N CYS A 78 -1.51 5.23 -0.74
CA CYS A 78 -2.43 5.20 -1.87
C CYS A 78 -1.63 5.46 -3.16
N ASP A 79 -1.90 4.69 -4.20
CA ASP A 79 -1.23 4.89 -5.49
C ASP A 79 -1.62 6.22 -6.12
N VAL A 80 -2.91 6.56 -6.12
CA VAL A 80 -3.47 7.80 -6.67
C VAL A 80 -4.69 8.25 -5.85
N VAL A 81 -4.79 9.54 -5.55
CA VAL A 81 -5.96 10.18 -4.93
C VAL A 81 -6.34 11.42 -5.73
N GLU A 82 -7.60 11.51 -6.16
CA GLU A 82 -8.19 12.69 -6.78
C GLU A 82 -9.11 13.40 -5.78
N PHE A 83 -9.01 14.73 -5.68
CA PHE A 83 -9.76 15.58 -4.74
C PHE A 83 -10.87 16.38 -5.42
#